data_AF-A0A953YKZ7-F1
#
_entry.id   AF-A0A953YKZ7-F1
#
_cell.length_a   1.000
_cell.length_b   1.000
_cell.length_c   1.000
_cell.angle_alpha   90.00
_cell.angle_beta   90.00
_cell.angle_gamma   90.00
#
_symmetry.space_group_name_H-M   'P 1'
#
loop_
_entity.id
_entity.type
_entity.pdbx_description
1 polymer ?
#
loop_
_entity_poly.entity_id
_entity_poly.type
_entity_poly.pdbx_seq_one_letter_code
_entity_poly.pdbx_strand_id
1 'polypeptide(L)' 'ADGEALLTFGPDLRKGPHVLNLSEDGDLHEAAANLFAHLRALDRPGVAAIAVVEIPETGLGEAINDRLRRAAAPRGPA' A
#
# COMPACT_ATOMS: atom_id res chain seq x y z
N ALA A 1 11.51 -13.44 2.10
CA ALA A 1 10.41 -12.98 2.98
C ALA A 1 9.15 -13.63 2.44
N ASP A 2 8.96 -14.90 2.80
CA ASP A 2 7.91 -15.73 2.22
C ASP A 2 6.59 -15.42 2.94
N GLY A 3 5.79 -14.53 2.37
CA GLY A 3 4.45 -14.21 2.87
C GLY A 3 4.08 -12.72 2.93
N GLU A 4 4.91 -11.81 2.44
CA GLU A 4 4.55 -10.39 2.38
C GLU A 4 4.07 -10.00 0.98
N ALA A 5 3.01 -9.20 0.94
CA ALA A 5 2.59 -8.48 -0.25
C ALA A 5 3.30 -7.12 -0.30
N LEU A 6 3.43 -6.54 -1.50
CA LEU A 6 4.07 -5.26 -1.72
C LEU A 6 3.11 -4.30 -2.43
N LEU A 7 2.96 -3.11 -1.88
CA LEU A 7 2.26 -1.99 -2.48
C LEU A 7 3.27 -0.93 -2.90
N THR A 8 3.46 -0.76 -4.20
CA THR A 8 4.40 0.20 -4.79
C THR A 8 3.73 1.51 -5.19
N PHE A 9 4.54 2.52 -5.51
CA PHE A 9 4.12 3.86 -5.93
C PHE A 9 5.20 4.47 -6.82
N GLY A 10 4.81 5.24 -7.82
CA GLY A 10 5.71 5.82 -8.82
C GLY A 10 6.25 4.77 -9.80
N PRO A 11 7.32 5.10 -10.55
CA PRO A 11 7.90 4.26 -11.60
C PRO A 11 8.72 3.09 -11.03
N ASP A 12 8.10 2.35 -10.12
CA ASP A 12 8.64 1.18 -9.46
C ASP A 12 8.48 -0.06 -10.35
N LEU A 13 9.61 -0.68 -10.67
CA LEU A 13 9.68 -1.83 -11.58
C LEU A 13 9.52 -3.18 -10.87
N ARG A 14 9.36 -3.19 -9.53
CA ARG A 14 9.11 -4.43 -8.79
C ARG A 14 7.78 -5.04 -9.26
N LYS A 15 7.81 -6.32 -9.62
CA LYS A 15 6.64 -7.10 -10.03
C LYS A 15 6.67 -8.45 -9.32
N GLY A 16 5.51 -9.08 -9.18
CA GLY A 16 5.37 -10.38 -8.53
C GLY A 16 3.91 -10.73 -8.24
N PRO A 17 3.63 -11.95 -7.75
CA PRO A 17 2.26 -12.44 -7.55
C PRO A 17 1.47 -11.66 -6.49
N HIS A 18 2.15 -10.93 -5.61
CA HIS A 18 1.55 -10.13 -4.55
C HIS A 18 2.05 -8.67 -4.58
N VAL A 19 2.35 -8.15 -5.78
CA VAL A 19 2.82 -6.77 -5.98
C VAL A 19 1.78 -5.99 -6.76
N LEU A 20 1.30 -4.87 -6.20
CA LEU A 20 0.42 -3.91 -6.89
C LEU A 20 0.99 -2.50 -6.78
N ASN A 21 0.78 -1.67 -7.80
CA ASN A 21 1.23 -0.27 -7.82
C ASN A 21 0.04 0.67 -7.67
N LEU A 22 0.13 1.64 -6.76
CA LEU A 22 -0.89 2.65 -6.53
C LEU A 22 -1.01 3.66 -7.67
N SER A 23 0.10 4.02 -8.32
CA SER A 23 0.17 4.90 -9.48
C SER A 23 1.56 4.77 -10.08
N GLU A 24 1.67 4.22 -11.30
CA GLU A 24 2.97 4.03 -11.95
C GLU A 24 3.64 5.36 -12.33
N ASP A 25 2.86 6.42 -12.53
CA ASP A 25 3.35 7.77 -12.84
C ASP A 25 3.57 8.64 -11.59
N GLY A 26 3.23 8.14 -10.39
CA GLY A 26 3.41 8.86 -9.13
C GLY A 26 2.36 9.93 -8.86
N ASP A 27 1.16 9.79 -9.41
CA ASP A 27 0.02 10.67 -9.14
C ASP A 27 -0.65 10.30 -7.81
N LEU A 28 -0.71 11.27 -6.89
CA LEU A 28 -1.30 11.10 -5.57
C LEU A 28 -2.84 10.95 -5.58
N HIS A 29 -3.53 11.51 -6.59
CA HIS A 29 -4.97 11.30 -6.77
C HIS A 29 -5.26 9.88 -7.24
N GLU A 30 -4.49 9.39 -8.22
CA GLU A 30 -4.58 8.00 -8.67
C GLU A 30 -4.28 7.03 -7.51
N ALA A 31 -3.21 7.31 -6.76
CA ALA A 31 -2.85 6.51 -5.60
C ALA A 31 -3.96 6.46 -4.55
N ALA A 32 -4.59 7.60 -4.25
CA ALA A 32 -5.72 7.66 -3.32
C ALA A 32 -6.94 6.86 -3.83
N ALA A 33 -7.22 6.92 -5.14
CA ALA A 33 -8.32 6.20 -5.76
C ALA A 33 -8.10 4.67 -5.72
N ASN A 34 -6.86 4.22 -5.93
CA ASN A 34 -6.50 2.81 -5.97
C ASN A 34 -6.30 2.17 -4.58
N LEU A 35 -5.96 2.97 -3.56
CA LEU A 35 -5.51 2.51 -2.24
C LEU A 35 -6.35 1.38 -1.64
N PHE A 36 -7.65 1.61 -1.44
CA PHE A 36 -8.50 0.62 -0.78
C PHE A 36 -8.76 -0.62 -1.63
N ALA A 37 -8.82 -0.46 -2.95
CA ALA A 37 -8.99 -1.60 -3.85
C ALA A 37 -7.75 -2.51 -3.79
N HIS A 38 -6.56 -1.93 -3.82
CA HIS A 38 -5.30 -2.68 -3.78
C HIS A 38 -5.03 -3.29 -2.40
N LEU A 39 -5.29 -2.57 -1.30
CA LEU A 39 -5.19 -3.14 0.04
C LEU A 39 -6.08 -4.39 0.19
N ARG A 40 -7.35 -4.33 -0.25
CA ARG A 40 -8.24 -5.50 -0.22
C ARG A 40 -7.78 -6.64 -1.14
N ALA A 41 -7.19 -6.30 -2.29
CA ALA A 41 -6.67 -7.31 -3.21
C ALA A 41 -5.44 -8.04 -2.65
N LEU A 42 -4.65 -7.37 -1.81
CA LEU A 42 -3.47 -7.93 -1.14
C LEU A 42 -3.81 -8.59 0.21
N ASP A 43 -4.90 -8.19 0.87
CA ASP A 43 -5.40 -8.78 2.11
C ASP A 43 -6.06 -10.15 1.86
N ARG A 44 -5.22 -11.18 1.75
CA ARG A 44 -5.62 -12.55 1.37
C ARG A 44 -4.99 -13.60 2.29
N PRO A 45 -5.59 -14.80 2.40
CA PRO A 45 -4.97 -15.92 3.11
C PRO A 45 -3.56 -16.21 2.57
N GLY A 46 -2.59 -16.35 3.48
CA GLY A 46 -1.18 -16.56 3.14
C GLY A 46 -0.35 -15.29 3.03
N VAL A 47 -0.96 -14.11 3.05
CA VAL A 47 -0.25 -12.83 3.19
C VAL A 47 -0.23 -12.43 4.67
N ALA A 48 0.96 -12.42 5.27
CA ALA A 48 1.16 -12.07 6.67
C ALA A 48 1.19 -10.55 6.89
N ALA A 49 1.67 -9.79 5.92
CA ALA A 49 1.73 -8.33 5.96
C ALA A 49 1.76 -7.72 4.56
N ILE A 50 1.38 -6.45 4.47
CA ILE A 50 1.52 -5.63 3.25
C ILE A 50 2.60 -4.59 3.53
N ALA A 51 3.75 -4.74 2.87
CA ALA A 51 4.78 -3.71 2.84
C ALA A 51 4.36 -2.61 1.85
N VAL A 52 4.59 -1.35 2.20
CA VAL A 52 4.28 -0.21 1.34
C VAL A 52 5.57 0.58 1.11
N VAL A 53 5.81 0.96 -0.14
CA VAL A 53 6.94 1.85 -0.47
C VAL A 53 6.65 3.27 -0.01
N GLU A 54 7.68 4.10 0.09
CA GLU A 54 7.50 5.49 0.50
C GLU A 54 6.59 6.25 -0.47
N ILE A 55 5.60 6.96 0.08
CA ILE A 55 4.71 7.85 -0.65
C ILE A 55 5.00 9.28 -0.16
N PRO A 56 5.22 10.27 -1.04
CA PRO A 56 5.50 11.65 -0.63
C PRO A 56 4.48 12.18 0.37
N GLU A 57 4.94 12.74 1.49
CA GLU A 57 4.06 13.36 2.50
C GLU A 57 3.72 14.81 2.14
N THR A 58 3.13 15.00 0.96
CA THR A 58 2.65 16.32 0.51
C THR A 58 1.23 16.21 -0.03
N GLY A 59 0.39 17.19 0.29
CA GLY A 59 -0.99 17.25 -0.23
C GLY A 59 -1.79 15.97 0.10
N LEU A 60 -2.26 15.26 -0.92
CA LEU A 60 -3.00 14.00 -0.72
C LEU A 60 -2.15 12.88 -0.12
N GLY A 61 -0.84 12.91 -0.31
CA GLY A 61 0.07 11.90 0.20
C GLY A 61 0.12 11.86 1.73
N GLU A 62 -0.06 13.00 2.40
CA GLU A 62 -0.19 13.05 3.88
C GLU A 62 -1.40 12.23 4.36
N ALA A 63 -2.54 12.39 3.67
CA ALA A 63 -3.77 11.67 4.01
C ALA A 63 -3.69 10.18 3.65
N ILE A 64 -2.97 9.81 2.59
CA ILE A 64 -2.69 8.40 2.25
C ILE A 64 -1.84 7.77 3.37
N ASN A 65 -0.75 8.42 3.74
CA ASN A 65 0.15 7.92 4.77
C ASN A 65 -0.52 7.85 6.16
N ASP A 66 -1.37 8.80 6.53
CA ASP A 66 -2.19 8.72 7.77
C ASP A 66 -3.08 7.47 7.76
N ARG A 67 -3.77 7.18 6.66
CA ARG A 67 -4.62 5.98 6.54
C ARG A 67 -3.80 4.70 6.64
N LEU A 68 -2.64 4.64 5.98
CA LEU A 68 -1.72 3.50 6.06
C LEU A 68 -1.22 3.27 7.49
N ARG A 69 -0.79 4.33 8.19
CA ARG A 69 -0.37 4.26 9.59
C ARG A 69 -1.48 3.76 10.50
N ARG A 70 -2.71 4.24 10.31
CA ARG A 70 -3.88 3.76 11.08
C ARG A 70 -4.19 2.29 10.80
N ALA A 71 -4.06 1.85 9.55
CA ALA A 71 -4.26 0.46 9.18
C ALA A 71 -3.17 -0.46 9.75
N ALA A 72 -1.93 0.02 9.86
CA ALA A 72 -0.80 -0.70 10.44
C ALA A 72 -0.73 -0.64 11.97
N ALA A 73 -1.54 0.21 12.62
CA ALA A 73 -1.54 0.33 14.07
C ALA A 73 -1.91 -1.03 14.72
N PRO A 74 -1.26 -1.42 15.82
CA PRO A 74 -1.61 -2.63 16.55
C PRO A 74 -3.10 -2.60 16.89
N ARG A 75 -3.83 -3.64 16.47
CA ARG A 75 -5.18 -3.85 16.97
C ARG A 75 -5.02 -4.25 18.44
N GLY A 76 -5.67 -3.52 19.34
CA GLY A 76 -5.61 -3.77 20.79
C GLY A 76 -5.92 -5.23 21.12
N PRO A 77 -5.59 -5.69 22.34
CA PRO A 77 -5.72 -7.11 22.69
C PRO A 77 -7.16 -7.59 22.45
N ALA A 78 -7.26 -8.71 21.72
CA ALA A 78 -8.49 -9.50 21.60
C ALA A 78 -8.89 -10.11 22.94
#